data_AF-A0A178E3N3-F1
#
_entry.id   AF-A0A178E3N3-F1
#
_cell.length_a   1.000
_cell.length_b   1.000
_cell.length_c   1.000
_cell.angle_alpha   90.00
_cell.angle_beta   90.00
_cell.angle_gamma   90.00
#
_symmetry.space_group_name_H-M   'P 1'
#
loop_
_entity.id
_entity.type
_entity.pdbx_description
1 polymer ?
#
loop_
_entity_poly.entity_id
_entity_poly.type
_entity_poly.pdbx_seq_one_letter_code
_entity_poly.pdbx_strand_id
1 'polypeptide(L)'
;MVGRQDGLPPLEDEEAGVMGLTEVDPSPVEESPVEYRHKSYFPDQDKNDGLEDSGGFARTSTLGLRLGDHGPAWWLQRIQKYSSYAFTAFTALHVTNVALLPLATRSVAESNRYLLLTRPYYQSSLTEPLLVVLPLALHITSGVALRFYRRRKALERYGAETTSDRRTIPWPALSGTSALGYALVPLAGFHIWSARILPLYAHGDSSLINLSYISHGFALHPFVSFTGFTALVGVGVWHFAWGAAKWLNLAPSQVKSTESQKSLVKKRRWYIINGISAAVALLWLAGGLGVVGRDGKVDGWIGREFDELYSYFPIVGKR
;
A
#
# COMPACT_ATOMS: atom_id res chain seq x y z
N MET A 1 56.51 -35.47 52.73
CA MET A 1 55.30 -35.25 53.55
C MET A 1 54.93 -33.78 53.43
N VAL A 2 54.03 -33.50 52.49
CA VAL A 2 52.67 -32.96 52.73
C VAL A 2 52.71 -31.47 53.06
N GLY A 3 52.55 -30.68 51.99
CA GLY A 3 52.25 -29.25 52.05
C GLY A 3 50.80 -29.01 52.48
N ARG A 4 50.63 -27.95 53.26
CA ARG A 4 49.37 -27.46 53.82
C ARG A 4 48.50 -26.88 52.70
N GLN A 5 47.29 -27.41 52.56
CA GLN A 5 46.23 -26.85 51.71
C GLN A 5 45.50 -25.77 52.51
N ASP A 6 45.60 -24.52 52.07
CA ASP A 6 44.69 -23.45 52.49
C ASP A 6 43.74 -23.18 51.31
N GLY A 7 42.44 -23.33 51.57
CA GLY A 7 41.38 -23.36 50.57
C GLY A 7 41.12 -22.01 49.92
N LEU A 8 41.28 -21.97 48.59
CA LEU A 8 40.61 -21.01 47.71
C LEU A 8 39.21 -21.55 47.39
N PRO A 9 38.16 -20.72 47.33
CA PRO A 9 36.85 -21.17 46.87
C PRO A 9 36.94 -21.58 45.38
N PRO A 10 36.20 -22.62 44.95
CA PRO A 10 36.23 -23.08 43.57
C PRO A 10 35.65 -22.02 42.63
N LEU A 11 36.35 -21.77 41.53
CA LEU A 11 35.82 -21.05 40.37
C LEU A 11 34.87 -22.01 39.64
N GLU A 12 33.58 -21.85 39.86
CA GLU A 12 32.56 -22.43 38.98
C GLU A 12 32.43 -21.53 37.74
N ASP A 13 33.30 -21.78 36.76
CA ASP A 13 33.02 -21.44 35.37
C ASP A 13 32.17 -22.56 34.77
N GLU A 14 30.85 -22.39 34.73
CA GLU A 14 29.93 -22.94 33.71
C GLU A 14 28.47 -22.63 34.10
N GLU A 15 27.98 -21.43 33.74
CA GLU A 15 26.58 -21.09 33.39
C GLU A 15 26.27 -19.57 33.40
N ALA A 16 27.24 -18.69 33.13
CA ALA A 16 26.95 -17.29 32.83
C ALA A 16 26.52 -17.11 31.34
N GLY A 17 25.52 -17.87 30.91
CA GLY A 17 24.93 -17.71 29.59
C GLY A 17 24.07 -16.45 29.54
N VAL A 18 24.56 -15.38 28.90
CA VAL A 18 23.85 -14.32 28.12
C VAL A 18 22.46 -13.85 28.60
N MET A 19 22.09 -14.02 29.87
CA MET A 19 20.76 -13.75 30.44
C MET A 19 20.74 -12.43 31.21
N GLY A 20 21.42 -11.41 30.64
CA GLY A 20 21.49 -10.07 31.21
C GLY A 20 21.56 -8.94 30.19
N LEU A 21 21.58 -9.26 28.89
CA LEU A 21 21.48 -8.24 27.84
C LEU A 21 20.01 -7.87 27.67
N THR A 22 19.62 -6.72 28.22
CA THR A 22 18.34 -6.11 27.87
C THR A 22 18.42 -5.73 26.39
N GLU A 23 17.63 -6.39 25.55
CA GLU A 23 17.52 -6.07 24.13
C GLU A 23 17.01 -4.62 24.00
N VAL A 24 17.92 -3.72 23.63
CA VAL A 24 17.58 -2.31 23.40
C VAL A 24 16.87 -2.23 22.06
N ASP A 25 15.56 -2.00 22.12
CA ASP A 25 14.67 -1.72 20.99
C ASP A 25 15.38 -0.71 20.05
N PRO A 26 15.69 -1.05 18.78
CA PRO A 26 16.48 -0.20 17.90
C PRO A 26 15.85 1.19 17.83
N SER A 27 16.70 2.20 18.01
CA SER A 27 16.29 3.60 18.11
C SER A 27 15.36 3.99 16.94
N PRO A 28 14.22 4.67 17.17
CA PRO A 28 13.22 5.00 16.14
C PRO A 28 13.69 5.95 15.00
N VAL A 29 14.99 6.19 14.87
CA VAL A 29 15.60 7.20 14.00
C VAL A 29 15.46 6.87 12.50
N GLU A 30 15.05 5.64 12.14
CA GLU A 30 14.93 5.21 10.75
C GLU A 30 13.69 5.76 10.00
N GLU A 31 12.70 6.32 10.68
CA GLU A 31 11.44 6.78 10.04
C GLU A 31 11.42 8.26 9.63
N SER A 32 12.37 9.09 10.08
CA SER A 32 12.51 10.47 9.60
C SER A 32 13.44 10.55 8.39
N PRO A 33 13.00 11.07 7.22
CA PRO A 33 13.92 11.39 6.12
C PRO A 33 15.02 12.33 6.63
N VAL A 34 16.27 12.07 6.27
CA VAL A 34 17.43 12.84 6.77
C VAL A 34 17.36 14.32 6.37
N GLU A 35 16.55 14.68 5.38
CA GLU A 35 16.25 16.08 5.01
C GLU A 35 15.56 16.90 6.12
N TYR A 36 15.04 16.28 7.17
CA TYR A 36 14.52 16.98 8.35
C TYR A 36 15.56 17.15 9.47
N ARG A 37 16.80 16.68 9.26
CA ARG A 37 17.89 16.76 10.23
C ARG A 37 18.65 18.09 10.15
N HIS A 38 17.94 19.20 9.88
CA HIS A 38 18.52 20.54 9.75
C HIS A 38 18.91 21.21 11.07
N LYS A 39 19.00 20.44 12.15
CA LYS A 39 19.69 20.85 13.38
C LYS A 39 20.56 19.68 13.83
N SER A 40 21.73 19.57 13.22
CA SER A 40 22.83 18.82 13.83
C SER A 40 23.05 19.38 15.24
N TYR A 41 23.44 18.51 16.17
CA TYR A 41 23.81 18.87 17.54
C TYR A 41 25.00 19.85 17.59
N PHE A 42 25.74 19.97 16.49
CA PHE A 42 26.80 20.94 16.29
C PHE A 42 26.27 22.14 15.51
N PRO A 43 26.42 23.38 16.01
CA PRO A 43 26.11 24.57 15.22
C PRO A 43 27.10 24.67 14.05
N ASP A 44 26.59 24.99 12.87
CA ASP A 44 27.42 25.31 11.71
C ASP A 44 28.27 26.55 12.05
N GLN A 45 29.59 26.38 12.06
CA GLN A 45 30.50 27.51 12.16
C GLN A 45 30.45 28.28 10.85
N ASP A 46 29.96 29.52 10.92
CA ASP A 46 30.16 30.53 9.89
C ASP A 46 31.64 30.56 9.47
N LYS A 47 31.89 30.21 8.21
CA LYS A 47 33.16 30.49 7.52
C LYS A 47 32.85 31.14 6.19
N ASN A 48 32.73 32.46 6.22
CA ASN A 48 33.19 33.28 5.10
C ASN A 48 34.71 33.32 5.18
N ASP A 49 35.39 32.92 4.11
CA ASP A 49 36.41 33.71 3.42
C ASP A 49 37.16 32.87 2.36
N GLY A 50 37.25 33.42 1.15
CA GLY A 50 38.46 33.31 0.32
C GLY A 50 38.59 32.19 -0.72
N LEU A 51 38.30 32.56 -1.98
CA LEU A 51 38.98 32.19 -3.24
C LEU A 51 39.29 30.73 -3.65
N GLU A 52 38.70 30.42 -4.81
CA GLU A 52 39.28 29.77 -6.02
C GLU A 52 39.50 28.25 -6.13
N ASP A 53 38.71 27.71 -7.07
CA ASP A 53 38.98 26.71 -8.10
C ASP A 53 39.10 25.22 -7.71
N SER A 54 38.04 24.46 -8.01
CA SER A 54 38.14 23.26 -8.87
C SER A 54 36.79 22.58 -9.10
N GLY A 55 36.29 22.68 -10.35
CA GLY A 55 35.52 21.65 -11.07
C GLY A 55 34.42 20.88 -10.33
N GLY A 56 33.25 21.49 -10.17
CA GLY A 56 32.02 20.78 -9.79
C GLY A 56 30.82 21.30 -10.57
N PHE A 57 30.30 20.49 -11.49
CA PHE A 57 29.15 20.77 -12.35
C PHE A 57 28.08 21.64 -11.68
N ALA A 58 27.94 22.88 -12.15
CA ALA A 58 26.82 23.73 -11.83
C ALA A 58 25.53 23.02 -12.26
N ARG A 59 24.70 22.64 -11.30
CA ARG A 59 23.34 22.15 -11.57
C ARG A 59 22.52 23.33 -12.07
N THR A 60 22.47 23.50 -13.38
CA THR A 60 21.59 24.43 -14.07
C THR A 60 20.13 24.07 -13.76
N SER A 61 19.53 24.77 -12.80
CA SER A 61 18.09 24.75 -12.57
C SER A 61 17.47 25.91 -13.36
N THR A 62 17.37 25.76 -14.68
CA THR A 62 16.83 26.79 -15.60
C THR A 62 15.30 26.72 -15.70
N LEU A 63 14.62 26.74 -14.55
CA LEU A 63 13.19 26.99 -14.42
C LEU A 63 12.99 27.48 -12.99
N GLY A 64 12.62 28.75 -12.82
CA GLY A 64 12.54 29.49 -11.54
C GLY A 64 11.51 28.99 -10.51
N LEU A 65 11.29 27.69 -10.43
CA LEU A 65 10.70 27.04 -9.27
C LEU A 65 11.81 26.88 -8.23
N ARG A 66 11.66 27.48 -7.05
CA ARG A 66 12.47 27.19 -5.86
C ARG A 66 12.23 25.75 -5.38
N LEU A 67 12.63 24.77 -6.18
CA LEU A 67 12.73 23.35 -5.86
C LEU A 67 13.99 23.04 -5.01
N GLY A 68 14.68 24.07 -4.50
CA GLY A 68 16.06 23.99 -4.02
C GLY A 68 16.26 23.37 -2.64
N ASP A 69 15.26 23.37 -1.76
CA ASP A 69 15.46 22.96 -0.35
C ASP A 69 14.99 21.53 -0.06
N HIS A 70 14.44 20.83 -1.05
CA HIS A 70 13.81 19.52 -0.86
C HIS A 70 14.33 18.54 -1.89
N GLY A 71 15.00 17.47 -1.44
CA GLY A 71 15.50 16.46 -2.35
C GLY A 71 14.45 15.43 -2.77
N PRO A 72 14.86 14.44 -3.58
CA PRO A 72 13.92 13.54 -4.27
C PRO A 72 13.02 12.74 -3.33
N ALA A 73 13.53 12.34 -2.16
CA ALA A 73 12.76 11.56 -1.19
C ALA A 73 11.57 12.35 -0.64
N TRP A 74 11.74 13.66 -0.42
CA TRP A 74 10.68 14.55 0.01
C TRP A 74 9.53 14.55 -0.99
N TRP A 75 9.80 14.84 -2.26
CA TRP A 75 8.80 14.92 -3.31
C TRP A 75 8.08 13.60 -3.55
N LEU A 76 8.84 12.50 -3.64
CA LEU A 76 8.24 11.17 -3.83
C LEU A 76 7.31 10.81 -2.67
N GLN A 77 7.68 11.13 -1.43
CA GLN A 77 6.80 10.90 -0.27
C GLN A 77 5.53 11.73 -0.35
N ARG A 78 5.60 13.01 -0.76
CA ARG A 78 4.42 13.87 -0.94
C ARG A 78 3.51 13.36 -2.04
N ILE A 79 4.07 12.96 -3.17
CA ILE A 79 3.30 12.43 -4.30
C ILE A 79 2.56 11.17 -3.86
N GLN A 80 3.26 10.21 -3.23
CA GLN A 80 2.65 8.98 -2.72
C GLN A 80 1.53 9.28 -1.71
N LYS A 81 1.81 10.23 -0.82
CA LYS A 81 0.94 10.70 0.25
C LYS A 81 -0.34 11.31 -0.38
N TYR A 82 -0.22 12.42 -1.10
CA TYR A 82 -1.37 13.20 -1.55
C TYR A 82 -2.14 12.59 -2.71
N SER A 83 -1.54 11.69 -3.50
CA SER A 83 -2.30 10.93 -4.52
C SER A 83 -3.35 10.01 -3.90
N SER A 84 -3.21 9.63 -2.62
CA SER A 84 -4.19 8.78 -1.93
C SER A 84 -5.54 9.46 -1.68
N TYR A 85 -5.63 10.79 -1.71
CA TYR A 85 -6.88 11.51 -1.49
C TYR A 85 -7.91 11.25 -2.60
N ALA A 86 -7.47 11.34 -3.86
CA ALA A 86 -8.33 11.05 -5.00
C ALA A 86 -8.80 9.58 -4.96
N PHE A 87 -7.91 8.65 -4.61
CA PHE A 87 -8.26 7.24 -4.42
C PHE A 87 -9.25 7.00 -3.29
N THR A 88 -9.16 7.76 -2.21
CA THR A 88 -10.08 7.65 -1.08
C THR A 88 -11.48 8.07 -1.50
N ALA A 89 -11.60 9.20 -2.23
CA ALA A 89 -12.88 9.66 -2.77
C ALA A 89 -13.48 8.65 -3.76
N PHE A 90 -12.68 8.14 -4.70
CA PHE A 90 -13.11 7.09 -5.62
C PHE A 90 -13.54 5.82 -4.88
N THR A 91 -12.77 5.36 -3.90
CA THR A 91 -13.08 4.15 -3.12
C THR A 91 -14.39 4.32 -2.36
N ALA A 92 -14.67 5.48 -1.77
CA ALA A 92 -15.93 5.74 -1.09
C ALA A 92 -17.13 5.65 -2.05
N LEU A 93 -17.04 6.25 -3.23
CA LEU A 93 -18.07 6.14 -4.28
C LEU A 93 -18.21 4.68 -4.75
N HIS A 94 -17.10 4.00 -4.97
CA HIS A 94 -17.07 2.62 -5.45
C HIS A 94 -17.72 1.67 -4.44
N VAL A 95 -17.27 1.68 -3.17
CA VAL A 95 -17.85 0.88 -2.07
C VAL A 95 -19.34 1.14 -1.90
N THR A 96 -19.76 2.41 -2.02
CA THR A 96 -21.18 2.76 -1.93
C THR A 96 -21.98 2.03 -3.01
N ASN A 97 -21.53 2.08 -4.25
CA ASN A 97 -22.24 1.51 -5.39
C ASN A 97 -22.17 -0.01 -5.47
N VAL A 98 -21.03 -0.62 -5.15
CA VAL A 98 -20.81 -2.06 -5.33
C VAL A 98 -21.01 -2.89 -4.06
N ALA A 99 -21.24 -2.25 -2.92
CA ALA A 99 -21.45 -2.95 -1.65
C ALA A 99 -22.61 -2.38 -0.84
N LEU A 100 -22.59 -1.10 -0.46
CA LEU A 100 -23.58 -0.54 0.45
C LEU A 100 -24.98 -0.49 -0.15
N LEU A 101 -25.11 -0.04 -1.41
CA LEU A 101 -26.39 0.00 -2.11
C LEU A 101 -26.95 -1.41 -2.39
N PRO A 102 -26.16 -2.38 -2.88
CA PRO A 102 -26.60 -3.78 -2.94
C PRO A 102 -27.07 -4.32 -1.60
N LEU A 103 -26.34 -4.04 -0.52
CA LEU A 103 -26.71 -4.50 0.82
C LEU A 103 -28.01 -3.85 1.32
N ALA A 104 -28.21 -2.55 1.06
CA ALA A 104 -29.38 -1.81 1.48
C ALA A 104 -30.64 -2.18 0.68
N THR A 105 -30.52 -2.26 -0.65
CA THR A 105 -31.64 -2.59 -1.54
C THR A 105 -31.94 -4.08 -1.60
N ARG A 106 -30.95 -4.93 -1.25
CA ARG A 106 -30.99 -6.39 -1.40
C ARG A 106 -31.35 -6.83 -2.83
N SER A 107 -31.06 -5.99 -3.83
CA SER A 107 -31.41 -6.21 -5.23
C SER A 107 -30.35 -5.62 -6.15
N VAL A 108 -29.83 -6.46 -7.06
CA VAL A 108 -28.89 -6.02 -8.10
C VAL A 108 -29.60 -5.13 -9.13
N ALA A 109 -30.84 -5.46 -9.50
CA ALA A 109 -31.62 -4.67 -10.45
C ALA A 109 -31.84 -3.23 -9.97
N GLU A 110 -32.22 -3.05 -8.70
CA GLU A 110 -32.38 -1.71 -8.11
C GLU A 110 -31.03 -0.99 -7.94
N SER A 111 -29.99 -1.71 -7.49
CA SER A 111 -28.64 -1.13 -7.34
C SER A 111 -28.05 -0.65 -8.66
N ASN A 112 -28.33 -1.33 -9.77
CA ASN A 112 -27.91 -0.90 -11.11
C ASN A 112 -28.51 0.46 -11.49
N ARG A 113 -29.74 0.79 -11.06
CA ARG A 113 -30.33 2.12 -11.33
C ARG A 113 -29.54 3.23 -10.63
N TYR A 114 -29.14 3.00 -9.38
CA TYR A 114 -28.29 3.93 -8.65
C TYR A 114 -26.87 4.01 -9.21
N LEU A 115 -26.32 2.89 -9.69
CA LEU A 115 -25.02 2.86 -10.37
C LEU A 115 -25.03 3.79 -11.60
N LEU A 116 -26.10 3.79 -12.39
CA LEU A 116 -26.23 4.66 -13.56
C LEU A 116 -26.23 6.15 -13.18
N LEU A 117 -26.81 6.51 -12.03
CA LEU A 117 -26.81 7.89 -11.53
C LEU A 117 -25.40 8.36 -11.14
N THR A 118 -24.55 7.46 -10.65
CA THR A 118 -23.24 7.84 -10.12
C THR A 118 -22.10 7.73 -11.14
N ARG A 119 -22.23 6.86 -12.15
CA ARG A 119 -21.21 6.66 -13.21
C ARG A 119 -20.65 7.96 -13.81
N PRO A 120 -21.46 8.97 -14.19
CA PRO A 120 -20.93 10.18 -14.83
C PRO A 120 -19.92 10.95 -13.97
N TYR A 121 -19.97 10.82 -12.65
CA TYR A 121 -19.12 11.57 -11.73
C TYR A 121 -17.70 11.00 -11.59
N TYR A 122 -17.48 9.71 -11.91
CA TYR A 122 -16.18 9.06 -11.72
C TYR A 122 -15.71 8.19 -12.90
N GLN A 123 -16.55 7.96 -13.90
CA GLN A 123 -16.23 7.21 -15.14
C GLN A 123 -16.34 8.07 -16.41
N SER A 124 -16.29 9.40 -16.29
CA SER A 124 -16.26 10.28 -17.47
C SER A 124 -14.85 10.36 -18.04
N SER A 125 -14.74 10.76 -19.32
CA SER A 125 -13.47 10.89 -20.04
C SER A 125 -12.44 11.78 -19.34
N LEU A 126 -12.90 12.74 -18.52
CA LEU A 126 -12.04 13.60 -17.73
C LEU A 126 -11.86 13.11 -16.28
N THR A 127 -12.93 12.66 -15.63
CA THR A 127 -12.89 12.32 -14.20
C THR A 127 -12.16 11.02 -13.94
N GLU A 128 -12.28 10.01 -14.80
CA GLU A 128 -11.63 8.72 -14.60
C GLU A 128 -10.10 8.82 -14.65
N PRO A 129 -9.48 9.51 -15.63
CA PRO A 129 -8.04 9.74 -15.59
C PRO A 129 -7.56 10.50 -14.35
N LEU A 130 -8.32 11.51 -13.92
CA LEU A 130 -7.91 12.40 -12.82
C LEU A 130 -8.15 11.81 -11.43
N LEU A 131 -9.22 11.04 -11.24
CA LEU A 131 -9.59 10.45 -9.94
C LEU A 131 -8.97 9.06 -9.75
N VAL A 132 -8.75 8.33 -10.84
CA VAL A 132 -8.34 6.92 -10.79
C VAL A 132 -6.98 6.72 -11.44
N VAL A 133 -6.81 6.96 -12.74
CA VAL A 133 -5.59 6.51 -13.44
C VAL A 133 -4.34 7.25 -12.93
N LEU A 134 -4.36 8.58 -12.97
CA LEU A 134 -3.21 9.41 -12.61
C LEU A 134 -2.83 9.23 -11.13
N PRO A 135 -3.76 9.32 -10.16
CA PRO A 135 -3.38 9.17 -8.75
C PRO A 135 -2.89 7.75 -8.44
N LEU A 136 -3.37 6.71 -9.14
CA LEU A 136 -2.94 5.32 -8.93
C LEU A 136 -1.51 5.14 -9.39
N ALA A 137 -1.25 5.59 -10.62
CA ALA A 137 0.06 5.56 -11.23
C ALA A 137 1.04 6.32 -10.35
N LEU A 138 0.70 7.54 -9.92
CA LEU A 138 1.53 8.33 -9.00
C LEU A 138 1.75 7.63 -7.66
N HIS A 139 0.72 7.03 -7.05
CA HIS A 139 0.84 6.33 -5.77
C HIS A 139 1.80 5.14 -5.85
N ILE A 140 1.62 4.27 -6.86
CA ILE A 140 2.42 3.07 -7.04
C ILE A 140 3.85 3.43 -7.42
N THR A 141 4.02 4.28 -8.45
CA THR A 141 5.35 4.63 -8.96
C THR A 141 6.19 5.36 -7.93
N SER A 142 5.62 6.31 -7.18
CA SER A 142 6.35 7.01 -6.12
C SER A 142 6.75 6.09 -4.96
N GLY A 143 5.88 5.15 -4.56
CA GLY A 143 6.21 4.15 -3.54
C GLY A 143 7.32 3.20 -3.97
N VAL A 144 7.29 2.74 -5.22
CA VAL A 144 8.35 1.90 -5.81
C VAL A 144 9.66 2.69 -5.93
N ALA A 145 9.60 3.92 -6.44
CA ALA A 145 10.76 4.81 -6.57
C ALA A 145 11.42 5.09 -5.21
N LEU A 146 10.63 5.30 -4.14
CA LEU A 146 11.16 5.47 -2.78
C LEU A 146 11.93 4.24 -2.30
N ARG A 147 11.46 3.04 -2.61
CA ARG A 147 12.17 1.79 -2.25
C ARG A 147 13.52 1.71 -2.95
N PHE A 148 13.58 2.01 -4.25
CA PHE A 148 14.84 2.07 -5.00
C PHE A 148 15.77 3.19 -4.51
N TYR A 149 15.23 4.37 -4.20
CA TYR A 149 16.00 5.49 -3.67
C TYR A 149 16.62 5.14 -2.30
N ARG A 150 15.85 4.55 -1.39
CA ARG A 150 16.36 4.08 -0.08
C ARG A 150 17.41 2.99 -0.24
N ARG A 151 17.22 2.07 -1.19
CA ARG A 151 18.23 1.06 -1.54
C ARG A 151 19.53 1.72 -2.01
N ARG A 152 19.44 2.65 -2.96
CA ARG A 152 20.61 3.40 -3.44
C ARG A 152 21.33 4.13 -2.31
N LYS A 153 20.61 4.83 -1.45
CA LYS A 153 21.19 5.52 -0.28
C LYS A 153 21.83 4.56 0.72
N ALA A 154 21.26 3.37 0.92
CA ALA A 154 21.91 2.34 1.74
C ALA A 154 23.24 1.89 1.11
N LEU A 155 23.26 1.59 -0.19
CA LEU A 155 24.48 1.20 -0.91
C LEU A 155 25.56 2.29 -0.88
N GLU A 156 25.18 3.56 -1.05
CA GLU A 156 26.08 4.71 -0.94
C GLU A 156 26.68 4.82 0.48
N ARG A 157 25.88 4.59 1.53
CA ARG A 157 26.35 4.66 2.92
C ARG A 157 27.32 3.53 3.30
N TYR A 158 27.13 2.35 2.74
CA TYR A 158 28.00 1.20 3.00
C TYR A 158 29.17 1.10 2.02
N GLY A 159 29.37 2.08 1.14
CA GLY A 159 30.52 2.12 0.22
C GLY A 159 30.54 0.99 -0.79
N ALA A 160 29.37 0.55 -1.28
CA ALA A 160 29.29 -0.58 -2.22
C ALA A 160 29.76 -0.21 -3.63
N GLU A 161 31.05 -0.35 -3.90
CA GLU A 161 31.68 -0.03 -5.18
C GLU A 161 31.46 -1.14 -6.22
N THR A 162 31.52 -2.41 -5.80
CA THR A 162 31.40 -3.55 -6.73
C THR A 162 29.99 -4.17 -6.75
N THR A 163 29.71 -5.00 -7.75
CA THR A 163 28.44 -5.74 -7.84
C THR A 163 28.31 -6.83 -6.77
N SER A 164 29.43 -7.40 -6.30
CA SER A 164 29.46 -8.32 -5.16
C SER A 164 29.09 -7.63 -3.86
N ASP A 165 29.61 -6.43 -3.59
CA ASP A 165 29.31 -5.67 -2.36
C ASP A 165 27.84 -5.26 -2.32
N ARG A 166 27.25 -4.97 -3.48
CA ARG A 166 25.82 -4.69 -3.57
C ARG A 166 24.95 -5.89 -3.22
N ARG A 167 25.43 -7.13 -3.33
CA ARG A 167 24.65 -8.34 -2.99
C ARG A 167 24.69 -8.66 -1.50
N THR A 168 25.75 -8.27 -0.79
CA THR A 168 25.89 -8.53 0.66
C THR A 168 25.00 -7.61 1.49
N ILE A 169 24.74 -6.39 1.01
CA ILE A 169 23.91 -5.42 1.72
C ILE A 169 22.43 -5.80 1.56
N PRO A 170 21.64 -5.94 2.65
CA PRO A 170 20.23 -6.32 2.59
C PRO A 170 19.34 -5.20 2.01
N TRP A 171 18.26 -5.58 1.33
CA TRP A 171 17.25 -4.61 0.87
C TRP A 171 16.52 -3.94 2.03
N PRO A 172 16.03 -2.71 1.86
CA PRO A 172 15.18 -2.06 2.87
C PRO A 172 14.01 -2.95 3.28
N ALA A 173 13.80 -3.06 4.60
CA ALA A 173 12.72 -3.86 5.19
C ALA A 173 11.36 -3.52 4.56
N LEU A 174 10.57 -4.55 4.30
CA LEU A 174 9.24 -4.41 3.72
C LEU A 174 8.23 -4.16 4.85
N SER A 175 7.62 -2.98 4.89
CA SER A 175 6.54 -2.74 5.84
C SER A 175 5.30 -3.59 5.49
N GLY A 176 4.52 -4.01 6.49
CA GLY A 176 3.29 -4.79 6.23
C GLY A 176 2.31 -4.08 5.29
N THR A 177 2.17 -2.75 5.40
CA THR A 177 1.35 -1.96 4.46
C THR A 177 1.89 -2.01 3.02
N SER A 178 3.21 -1.99 2.86
CA SER A 178 3.86 -2.12 1.54
C SER A 178 3.68 -3.53 0.97
N ALA A 179 3.78 -4.56 1.81
CA ALA A 179 3.52 -5.95 1.42
C ALA A 179 2.10 -6.11 0.86
N LEU A 180 1.11 -5.58 1.57
CA LEU A 180 -0.29 -5.55 1.12
C LEU A 180 -0.44 -4.74 -0.17
N GLY A 181 0.28 -3.63 -0.31
CA GLY A 181 0.27 -2.84 -1.55
C GLY A 181 0.78 -3.63 -2.75
N TYR A 182 1.89 -4.37 -2.61
CA TYR A 182 2.39 -5.23 -3.69
C TYR A 182 1.45 -6.38 -4.02
N ALA A 183 0.79 -6.97 -3.01
CA ALA A 183 -0.24 -7.99 -3.23
C ALA A 183 -1.50 -7.42 -3.90
N LEU A 184 -1.86 -6.17 -3.58
CA LEU A 184 -3.02 -5.49 -4.14
C LEU A 184 -2.84 -5.13 -5.62
N VAL A 185 -1.63 -4.83 -6.07
CA VAL A 185 -1.34 -4.45 -7.47
C VAL A 185 -1.87 -5.46 -8.49
N PRO A 186 -1.52 -6.77 -8.43
CA PRO A 186 -2.05 -7.74 -9.40
C PRO A 186 -3.56 -7.97 -9.23
N LEU A 187 -4.09 -7.95 -8.01
CA LEU A 187 -5.54 -8.12 -7.75
C LEU A 187 -6.35 -6.97 -8.35
N ALA A 188 -5.95 -5.73 -8.07
CA ALA A 188 -6.58 -4.53 -8.61
C ALA A 188 -6.34 -4.41 -10.12
N GLY A 189 -5.16 -4.80 -10.61
CA GLY A 189 -4.85 -4.86 -12.04
C GLY A 189 -5.79 -5.80 -12.79
N PHE A 190 -6.02 -7.01 -12.28
CA PHE A 190 -6.97 -7.95 -12.86
C PHE A 190 -8.42 -7.43 -12.78
N HIS A 191 -8.79 -6.79 -11.67
CA HIS A 191 -10.10 -6.15 -11.52
C HIS A 191 -10.33 -5.03 -12.56
N ILE A 192 -9.36 -4.13 -12.74
CA ILE A 192 -9.42 -3.06 -13.76
C ILE A 192 -9.42 -3.67 -15.16
N TRP A 193 -8.60 -4.69 -15.40
CA TRP A 193 -8.54 -5.35 -16.71
C TRP A 193 -9.89 -5.97 -17.09
N SER A 194 -10.48 -6.77 -16.20
CA SER A 194 -11.75 -7.48 -16.45
C SER A 194 -12.98 -6.56 -16.51
N ALA A 195 -13.00 -5.47 -15.75
CA ALA A 195 -14.15 -4.57 -15.66
C ALA A 195 -14.03 -3.31 -16.54
N ARG A 196 -12.85 -3.03 -17.11
CA ARG A 196 -12.63 -1.79 -17.88
C ARG A 196 -11.84 -2.00 -19.16
N ILE A 197 -10.67 -2.62 -19.11
CA ILE A 197 -9.79 -2.72 -20.29
C ILE A 197 -10.35 -3.73 -21.30
N LEU A 198 -10.78 -4.90 -20.84
CA LEU A 198 -11.27 -5.96 -21.70
C LEU A 198 -12.56 -5.57 -22.44
N PRO A 199 -13.59 -5.02 -21.77
CA PRO A 199 -14.81 -4.57 -22.46
C PRO A 199 -14.51 -3.48 -23.48
N LEU A 200 -13.64 -2.52 -23.14
CA LEU A 200 -13.21 -1.47 -24.05
C LEU A 200 -12.52 -2.04 -25.29
N TYR A 201 -11.70 -3.08 -25.13
CA TYR A 201 -11.02 -3.75 -26.23
C TYR A 201 -11.99 -4.56 -27.12
N ALA A 202 -12.90 -5.33 -26.52
CA ALA A 202 -13.77 -6.24 -27.25
C ALA A 202 -14.96 -5.53 -27.90
N HIS A 203 -15.63 -4.62 -27.17
CA HIS A 203 -16.88 -3.99 -27.59
C HIS A 203 -16.72 -2.50 -27.92
N GLY A 204 -15.52 -1.92 -27.74
CA GLY A 204 -15.25 -0.50 -27.99
C GLY A 204 -15.78 0.45 -26.91
N ASP A 205 -16.48 -0.06 -25.89
CA ASP A 205 -16.97 0.70 -24.74
C ASP A 205 -16.95 -0.13 -23.45
N SER A 206 -17.33 0.45 -22.32
CA SER A 206 -17.56 -0.30 -21.08
C SER A 206 -18.94 0.00 -20.48
N SER A 207 -19.90 0.39 -21.32
CA SER A 207 -21.22 0.85 -20.88
C SER A 207 -22.07 -0.30 -20.33
N LEU A 208 -21.88 -1.50 -20.89
CA LEU A 208 -22.54 -2.75 -20.49
C LEU A 208 -22.10 -3.27 -19.11
N ILE A 209 -20.98 -2.77 -18.56
CA ILE A 209 -20.39 -3.31 -17.33
C ILE A 209 -21.09 -2.78 -16.08
N ASN A 210 -22.04 -3.55 -15.56
CA ASN A 210 -22.84 -3.24 -14.38
C ASN A 210 -22.74 -4.35 -13.33
N LEU A 211 -23.53 -4.27 -12.25
CA LEU A 211 -23.51 -5.31 -11.21
C LEU A 211 -24.00 -6.67 -11.73
N SER A 212 -24.86 -6.68 -12.75
CA SER A 212 -25.35 -7.91 -13.39
C SER A 212 -24.29 -8.61 -14.24
N TYR A 213 -23.37 -7.87 -14.87
CA TYR A 213 -22.17 -8.47 -15.48
C TYR A 213 -21.32 -9.20 -14.44
N ILE A 214 -21.13 -8.55 -13.28
CA ILE A 214 -20.34 -9.13 -12.19
C ILE A 214 -21.04 -10.37 -11.61
N SER A 215 -22.35 -10.31 -11.33
CA SER A 215 -23.10 -11.47 -10.83
C SER A 215 -23.12 -12.64 -11.81
N HIS A 216 -23.20 -12.35 -13.10
CA HIS A 216 -23.07 -13.34 -14.16
C HIS A 216 -21.71 -14.07 -14.10
N GLY A 217 -20.61 -13.33 -13.90
CA GLY A 217 -19.28 -13.93 -13.67
C GLY A 217 -19.18 -14.77 -12.40
N PHE A 218 -19.90 -14.41 -11.33
CA PHE A 218 -20.03 -15.26 -10.14
C PHE A 218 -20.76 -16.57 -10.44
N ALA A 219 -21.79 -16.54 -11.29
CA ALA A 219 -22.53 -17.73 -11.68
C ALA A 219 -21.69 -18.67 -12.57
N LEU A 220 -20.91 -18.11 -13.51
CA LEU A 220 -20.07 -18.89 -14.42
C LEU A 220 -18.84 -19.49 -13.73
N HIS A 221 -18.15 -18.70 -12.89
CA HIS A 221 -16.89 -19.11 -12.24
C HIS A 221 -16.90 -18.86 -10.73
N PRO A 222 -17.73 -19.57 -9.95
CA PRO A 222 -17.91 -19.30 -8.53
C PRO A 222 -16.59 -19.28 -7.76
N PHE A 223 -15.76 -20.31 -7.91
CA PHE A 223 -14.52 -20.43 -7.14
C PHE A 223 -13.55 -19.27 -7.41
N VAL A 224 -13.35 -18.92 -8.68
CA VAL A 224 -12.45 -17.83 -9.09
C VAL A 224 -13.01 -16.49 -8.61
N SER A 225 -14.30 -16.23 -8.83
CA SER A 225 -14.96 -14.98 -8.47
C SER A 225 -15.00 -14.78 -6.95
N PHE A 226 -15.49 -15.75 -6.17
CA PHE A 226 -15.54 -15.64 -4.70
C PHE A 226 -14.14 -15.50 -4.10
N THR A 227 -13.17 -16.30 -4.52
CA THR A 227 -11.80 -16.22 -4.01
C THR A 227 -11.13 -14.90 -4.41
N GLY A 228 -11.25 -14.51 -5.67
CA GLY A 228 -10.64 -13.30 -6.21
C GLY A 228 -11.18 -12.03 -5.56
N PHE A 229 -12.50 -11.88 -5.45
CA PHE A 229 -13.11 -10.73 -4.79
C PHE A 229 -12.85 -10.72 -3.28
N THR A 230 -12.83 -11.88 -2.61
CA THR A 230 -12.45 -11.96 -1.19
C THR A 230 -11.01 -11.50 -0.98
N ALA A 231 -10.08 -11.97 -1.81
CA ALA A 231 -8.68 -11.56 -1.75
C ALA A 231 -8.50 -10.07 -2.05
N LEU A 232 -9.14 -9.56 -3.10
CA LEU A 232 -9.09 -8.15 -3.49
C LEU A 232 -9.60 -7.23 -2.36
N VAL A 233 -10.78 -7.51 -1.83
CA VAL A 233 -11.38 -6.70 -0.76
C VAL A 233 -10.58 -6.86 0.54
N GLY A 234 -10.19 -8.08 0.92
CA GLY A 234 -9.42 -8.33 2.13
C GLY A 234 -8.08 -7.61 2.13
N VAL A 235 -7.27 -7.82 1.09
CA VAL A 235 -5.96 -7.15 0.95
C VAL A 235 -6.14 -5.63 0.83
N GLY A 236 -7.11 -5.19 0.03
CA GLY A 236 -7.40 -3.77 -0.19
C GLY A 236 -7.77 -3.04 1.09
N VAL A 237 -8.75 -3.56 1.84
CA VAL A 237 -9.20 -2.94 3.09
C VAL A 237 -8.09 -2.85 4.13
N TRP A 238 -7.29 -3.91 4.30
CA TRP A 238 -6.14 -3.86 5.21
C TRP A 238 -5.09 -2.85 4.75
N HIS A 239 -4.82 -2.75 3.44
CA HIS A 239 -3.91 -1.74 2.90
C HIS A 239 -4.41 -0.32 3.20
N PHE A 240 -5.69 -0.05 2.95
CA PHE A 240 -6.31 1.26 3.16
C PHE A 240 -6.37 1.65 4.64
N ALA A 241 -6.81 0.75 5.52
CA ALA A 241 -6.92 1.02 6.95
C ALA A 241 -5.55 1.27 7.60
N TRP A 242 -4.54 0.44 7.28
CA TRP A 242 -3.18 0.66 7.76
C TRP A 242 -2.53 1.91 7.14
N GLY A 243 -2.83 2.22 5.88
CA GLY A 243 -2.43 3.45 5.22
C GLY A 243 -3.01 4.69 5.90
N ALA A 244 -4.32 4.69 6.19
CA ALA A 244 -5.02 5.75 6.90
C ALA A 244 -4.51 5.92 8.34
N ALA A 245 -4.22 4.83 9.04
CA ALA A 245 -3.61 4.90 10.36
C ALA A 245 -2.24 5.58 10.32
N LYS A 246 -1.39 5.25 9.33
CA LYS A 246 -0.11 5.93 9.12
C LYS A 246 -0.28 7.40 8.74
N TRP A 247 -1.28 7.70 7.91
CA TRP A 247 -1.61 9.07 7.50
C TRP A 247 -1.95 9.98 8.67
N LEU A 248 -2.77 9.47 9.59
CA LEU A 248 -3.25 10.17 10.77
C LEU A 248 -2.27 10.12 11.95
N ASN A 249 -1.07 9.54 11.77
CA ASN A 249 -0.08 9.30 12.82
C ASN A 249 -0.60 8.41 13.97
N LEU A 250 -1.52 7.50 13.65
CA LEU A 250 -2.16 6.55 14.56
C LEU A 250 -1.56 5.13 14.48
N ALA A 251 -0.55 4.90 13.64
CA ALA A 251 0.06 3.58 13.55
C ALA A 251 0.80 3.23 14.86
N PRO A 252 0.93 1.93 15.23
CA PRO A 252 1.72 1.49 16.37
C PRO A 252 3.20 1.86 16.29
N SER A 253 3.80 1.97 15.08
CA SER A 253 5.20 2.39 14.92
C SER A 253 5.41 3.87 15.29
N GLN A 254 4.36 4.69 15.21
CA GLN A 254 4.40 6.14 15.44
C GLN A 254 4.07 6.54 16.89
N VAL A 255 4.05 5.58 17.83
CA VAL A 255 3.90 5.85 19.27
C VAL A 255 5.22 6.43 19.79
N LYS A 256 5.15 7.61 20.43
CA LYS A 256 6.33 8.30 20.98
C LYS A 256 7.00 7.47 22.07
N SER A 257 8.32 7.58 22.19
CA SER A 257 9.11 6.91 23.22
C SER A 257 8.81 7.40 24.64
N THR A 258 8.37 8.65 24.78
CA THR A 258 8.03 9.30 26.05
C THR A 258 6.65 8.93 26.58
N GLU A 259 5.87 8.13 25.84
CA GLU A 259 4.51 7.76 26.22
C GLU A 259 4.53 6.73 27.36
N SER A 260 3.83 7.03 28.46
CA SER A 260 3.59 6.03 29.51
C SER A 260 2.81 4.84 28.93
N GLN A 261 3.18 3.61 29.29
CA GLN A 261 2.54 2.39 28.79
C GLN A 261 2.60 2.21 27.25
N LYS A 262 3.72 2.61 26.61
CA LYS A 262 4.00 2.44 25.17
C LYS A 262 3.52 1.10 24.60
N SER A 263 3.82 -0.01 25.27
CA SER A 263 3.45 -1.37 24.81
C SER A 263 1.94 -1.59 24.74
N LEU A 264 1.19 -1.11 25.73
CA LEU A 264 -0.28 -1.20 25.76
C LEU A 264 -0.90 -0.33 24.67
N VAL A 265 -0.40 0.90 24.48
CA VAL A 265 -0.88 1.80 23.42
C VAL A 265 -0.63 1.21 22.04
N LYS A 266 0.55 0.64 21.79
CA LYS A 266 0.87 -0.08 20.54
C LYS A 266 -0.11 -1.23 20.29
N LYS A 267 -0.35 -2.07 21.30
CA LYS A 267 -1.25 -3.22 21.21
C LYS A 267 -2.70 -2.79 20.96
N ARG A 268 -3.17 -1.75 21.66
CA ARG A 268 -4.51 -1.17 21.47
C ARG A 268 -4.70 -0.63 20.05
N ARG A 269 -3.75 0.17 19.55
CA ARG A 269 -3.79 0.69 18.16
C ARG A 269 -3.83 -0.45 17.15
N TRP A 270 -3.02 -1.49 17.36
CA TRP A 270 -3.00 -2.67 16.49
C TRP A 270 -4.36 -3.38 16.43
N TYR A 271 -5.00 -3.64 17.58
CA TYR A 271 -6.34 -4.27 17.59
C TYR A 271 -7.41 -3.38 17.00
N ILE A 272 -7.38 -2.06 17.27
CA ILE A 272 -8.35 -1.12 16.70
C ILE A 272 -8.25 -1.12 15.18
N ILE A 273 -7.04 -1.01 14.61
CA ILE A 273 -6.86 -0.98 13.15
C ILE A 273 -7.37 -2.28 12.53
N ASN A 274 -6.99 -3.45 13.07
CA ASN A 274 -7.46 -4.73 12.53
C ASN A 274 -8.96 -4.95 12.73
N GLY A 275 -9.54 -4.48 13.84
CA GLY A 275 -10.98 -4.53 14.09
C GLY A 275 -11.76 -3.67 13.09
N ILE A 276 -11.29 -2.45 12.82
CA ILE A 276 -11.86 -1.58 11.77
C ILE A 276 -11.73 -2.24 10.41
N SER A 277 -10.54 -2.77 10.06
CA SER A 277 -10.33 -3.48 8.80
C SER A 277 -11.30 -4.64 8.63
N ALA A 278 -11.46 -5.47 9.66
CA ALA A 278 -12.38 -6.60 9.62
C ALA A 278 -13.83 -6.15 9.45
N ALA A 279 -14.27 -5.13 10.19
CA ALA A 279 -15.63 -4.60 10.08
C ALA A 279 -15.92 -4.05 8.68
N VAL A 280 -15.01 -3.26 8.12
CA VAL A 280 -15.14 -2.69 6.76
C VAL A 280 -15.12 -3.80 5.70
N ALA A 281 -14.22 -4.78 5.82
CA ALA A 281 -14.14 -5.89 4.88
C ALA A 281 -15.41 -6.75 4.92
N LEU A 282 -15.92 -7.08 6.11
CA LEU A 282 -17.17 -7.83 6.27
C LEU A 282 -18.36 -7.07 5.68
N LEU A 283 -18.46 -5.77 5.92
CA LEU A 283 -19.52 -4.94 5.35
C LEU A 283 -19.45 -4.92 3.81
N TRP A 284 -18.26 -4.74 3.25
CA TRP A 284 -18.05 -4.73 1.80
C TRP A 284 -18.40 -6.09 1.19
N LEU A 285 -17.90 -7.18 1.76
CA LEU A 285 -18.17 -8.53 1.29
C LEU A 285 -19.65 -8.92 1.46
N ALA A 286 -20.34 -8.43 2.50
CA ALA A 286 -21.76 -8.68 2.69
C ALA A 286 -22.61 -8.13 1.53
N GLY A 287 -22.28 -6.94 1.02
CA GLY A 287 -22.92 -6.40 -0.18
C GLY A 287 -22.46 -7.09 -1.46
N GLY A 288 -21.14 -7.14 -1.68
CA GLY A 288 -20.55 -7.63 -2.92
C GLY A 288 -20.74 -9.14 -3.13
N LEU A 289 -20.36 -9.97 -2.15
CA LEU A 289 -20.55 -11.42 -2.26
C LEU A 289 -21.95 -11.85 -1.84
N GLY A 290 -22.51 -11.17 -0.83
CA GLY A 290 -23.75 -11.62 -0.20
C GLY A 290 -24.99 -11.35 -1.03
N VAL A 291 -25.01 -10.23 -1.77
CA VAL A 291 -26.10 -9.83 -2.67
C VAL A 291 -25.69 -10.02 -4.13
N VAL A 292 -24.65 -9.31 -4.60
CA VAL A 292 -24.27 -9.34 -6.02
C VAL A 292 -23.80 -10.74 -6.45
N GLY A 293 -22.95 -11.39 -5.65
CA GLY A 293 -22.46 -12.73 -5.93
C GLY A 293 -23.53 -13.83 -5.93
N ARG A 294 -24.76 -13.54 -5.48
CA ARG A 294 -25.88 -14.51 -5.41
C ARG A 294 -27.01 -14.24 -6.40
N ASP A 295 -26.94 -13.15 -7.16
CA ASP A 295 -28.01 -12.73 -8.08
C ASP A 295 -28.16 -13.66 -9.29
N GLY A 296 -27.08 -14.35 -9.68
CA GLY A 296 -27.12 -15.45 -10.65
C GLY A 296 -26.78 -15.03 -12.09
N LYS A 297 -27.07 -15.93 -13.03
CA LYS A 297 -26.80 -15.72 -14.46
C LYS A 297 -27.85 -14.78 -15.06
N VAL A 298 -27.41 -13.91 -15.95
CA VAL A 298 -28.29 -13.05 -16.76
C VAL A 298 -28.62 -13.76 -18.06
N ASP A 299 -29.90 -13.79 -18.41
CA ASP A 299 -30.40 -14.40 -19.65
C ASP A 299 -30.61 -13.38 -20.77
N GLY A 300 -30.96 -13.88 -21.97
CA GLY A 300 -31.29 -13.06 -23.13
C GLY A 300 -30.08 -12.53 -23.88
N TRP A 301 -30.27 -11.47 -24.67
CA TRP A 301 -29.20 -10.90 -25.48
C TRP A 301 -28.05 -10.36 -24.62
N ILE A 302 -28.35 -9.64 -23.53
CA ILE A 302 -27.34 -9.11 -22.60
C ILE A 302 -26.50 -10.23 -21.99
N GLY A 303 -27.12 -11.36 -21.63
CA GLY A 303 -26.41 -12.53 -21.11
C GLY A 303 -25.39 -13.09 -22.11
N ARG A 304 -25.73 -13.11 -23.40
CA ARG A 304 -24.81 -13.59 -24.46
C ARG A 304 -23.61 -12.66 -24.64
N GLU A 305 -23.83 -11.35 -24.58
CA GLU A 305 -22.73 -10.36 -24.61
C GLU A 305 -21.78 -10.55 -23.41
N PHE A 306 -22.32 -10.91 -22.24
CA PHE A 306 -21.49 -11.23 -21.08
C PHE A 306 -20.71 -12.55 -21.27
N ASP A 307 -21.37 -13.60 -21.75
CA ASP A 307 -20.73 -14.88 -22.09
C ASP A 307 -19.57 -14.66 -23.09
N GLU A 308 -19.77 -13.80 -24.11
CA GLU A 308 -18.73 -13.41 -25.07
C GLU A 308 -17.54 -12.72 -24.39
N LEU A 309 -17.78 -11.73 -23.54
CA LEU A 309 -16.70 -11.08 -22.78
C LEU A 309 -15.92 -12.06 -21.90
N TYR A 310 -16.61 -12.99 -21.25
CA TYR A 310 -15.96 -14.02 -20.43
C TYR A 310 -15.17 -15.05 -21.26
N SER A 311 -15.53 -15.26 -22.53
CA SER A 311 -14.79 -16.15 -23.44
C SER A 311 -13.34 -15.68 -23.70
N TYR A 312 -13.06 -14.37 -23.58
CA TYR A 312 -11.71 -13.84 -23.74
C TYR A 312 -10.77 -14.15 -22.56
N PHE A 313 -11.27 -14.67 -21.45
CA PHE A 313 -10.43 -14.93 -20.29
C PHE A 313 -9.58 -16.18 -20.51
N PRO A 314 -8.24 -16.09 -20.46
CA PRO A 314 -7.36 -17.20 -20.85
C PRO A 314 -7.47 -18.46 -19.97
N ILE A 315 -7.95 -18.32 -18.73
CA ILE A 315 -8.10 -19.43 -17.75
C ILE A 315 -9.54 -19.98 -17.75
N VAL A 316 -10.48 -19.25 -18.34
CA VAL A 316 -11.92 -19.41 -18.14
C VAL A 316 -12.66 -19.67 -19.46
N GLY A 317 -12.18 -19.09 -20.56
CA GLY A 317 -12.75 -19.20 -21.91
C GLY A 317 -12.46 -20.51 -22.64
N LYS A 318 -11.99 -21.55 -21.94
CA LYS A 318 -11.93 -22.92 -22.47
C LYS A 318 -13.17 -23.69 -22.00
N ARG A 319 -14.32 -23.39 -22.57
CA ARG A 319 -15.47 -24.30 -22.60
C ARG A 319 -16.15 -24.19 -23.95
#